data_AF-A0A5C7Q0C4-F1
#
_entry.id   AF-A0A5C7Q0C4-F1
#
_cell.length_a   1.000
_cell.length_b   1.000
_cell.length_c   1.000
_cell.angle_alpha   90.00
_cell.angle_beta   90.00
_cell.angle_gamma   90.00
#
_symmetry.space_group_name_H-M   'P 1'
#
loop_
_entity.id
_entity.type
_entity.pdbx_description
1 polymer ?
#
loop_
_entity_poly.entity_id
_entity_poly.type
_entity_poly.pdbx_seq_one_letter_code
_entity_poly.pdbx_strand_id
1 'polypeptide(L)'
;MFLVARSINVSPIRAEALIMQHDVPAYCPKDSLLIRNRGDRHGSLRLHQKPLFPGYVFVLGSERGLQIPDVLQRKGYVVRFVTLAGKYLSLTPNEVLAVSRTEAALYQAANERTRQTPLLKSGDAVTIIRGILSGRKVCVRDVRGRQALVQVTDRPGTAPVFVSLSDLS
;
A
#
# COMPACT_ATOMS: atom_id res chain seq x y z
N MET A 1 -3.11 -17.95 20.03
CA MET A 1 -4.02 -16.78 20.17
C MET A 1 -3.18 -15.53 19.99
N PHE A 2 -3.70 -14.48 19.36
CA PHE A 2 -2.95 -13.24 19.18
C PHE A 2 -3.45 -12.19 20.17
N LEU A 3 -2.55 -11.58 20.93
CA LEU A 3 -2.85 -10.46 21.80
C LEU A 3 -2.64 -9.15 21.02
N VAL A 4 -3.54 -8.19 21.19
CA VAL A 4 -3.40 -6.88 20.55
C VAL A 4 -2.55 -5.97 21.43
N ALA A 5 -1.43 -5.50 20.89
CA ALA A 5 -0.47 -4.66 21.60
C ALA A 5 -0.39 -3.27 20.95
N ARG A 6 -0.33 -2.21 21.75
CA ARG A 6 -0.21 -0.84 21.28
C ARG A 6 1.27 -0.40 21.27
N SER A 7 1.76 0.06 20.13
CA SER A 7 3.08 0.65 19.94
C SER A 7 2.95 2.14 19.59
N ILE A 8 3.33 3.03 20.52
CA ILE A 8 3.30 4.50 20.29
C ILE A 8 4.71 5.05 20.08
N ASN A 9 5.72 4.49 20.74
CA ASN A 9 7.09 5.00 20.73
C ASN A 9 7.88 4.60 19.48
N VAL A 10 7.44 3.55 18.79
CA VAL A 10 8.02 3.07 17.53
C VAL A 10 6.90 2.74 16.55
N SER A 11 7.19 2.82 15.24
CA SER A 11 6.20 2.42 14.24
C SER A 11 5.80 0.95 14.44
N PRO A 12 4.53 0.55 14.26
CA PRO A 12 4.10 -0.84 14.45
C PRO A 12 4.87 -1.86 13.60
N ILE A 13 5.29 -1.47 12.39
CA ILE A 13 6.13 -2.31 11.51
C ILE A 13 7.51 -2.52 12.15
N ARG A 14 8.07 -1.50 12.81
CA ARG A 14 9.33 -1.63 13.56
C ARG A 14 9.13 -2.41 14.86
N ALA A 15 8.00 -2.23 15.54
CA ALA A 15 7.65 -3.00 16.73
C ALA A 15 7.56 -4.50 16.42
N GLU A 16 6.90 -4.88 15.31
CA GLU A 16 6.84 -6.26 14.80
C GLU A 16 8.26 -6.85 14.69
N ALA A 17 9.16 -6.19 13.96
CA ALA A 17 10.53 -6.66 13.77
C ALA A 17 11.30 -6.77 15.10
N LEU A 18 11.15 -5.80 16.01
CA LEU A 18 11.80 -5.81 17.32
C LEU A 18 11.27 -6.92 18.22
N ILE A 19 9.96 -7.20 18.21
CA ILE A 19 9.35 -8.28 19.00
C ILE A 19 9.82 -9.64 18.49
N MET A 20 9.89 -9.82 17.15
CA MET A 20 10.40 -11.05 16.54
C MET A 20 11.86 -11.36 16.88
N GLN A 21 12.68 -10.35 17.21
CA GLN A 21 14.07 -10.55 17.68
C GLN A 21 14.15 -11.20 19.07
N HIS A 22 13.04 -11.27 19.83
CA HIS A 22 12.97 -11.93 21.14
C HIS A 22 12.24 -13.28 21.04
N ASP A 23 12.24 -13.90 19.84
CA ASP A 23 11.56 -15.16 19.56
C ASP A 23 10.06 -15.16 19.86
N VAL A 24 9.43 -13.99 19.86
CA VAL A 24 7.98 -13.83 20.00
C VAL A 24 7.38 -13.56 18.63
N PRO A 25 6.55 -14.46 18.08
CA PRO A 25 5.91 -14.21 16.80
C PRO A 25 5.00 -12.99 16.88
N ALA A 26 5.20 -12.04 15.96
CA ALA A 26 4.41 -10.83 15.85
C ALA A 26 3.95 -10.62 14.42
N TYR A 27 2.84 -9.93 14.26
CA TYR A 27 2.24 -9.62 12.97
C TYR A 27 1.69 -8.20 13.00
N CYS A 28 2.19 -7.34 12.11
CA CYS A 28 1.67 -6.02 11.86
C CYS A 28 1.04 -6.01 10.47
N PRO A 29 -0.30 -6.02 10.35
CA PRO A 29 -0.97 -5.92 9.05
C PRO A 29 -0.62 -4.62 8.35
N LYS A 30 -0.32 -4.68 7.04
CA LYS A 30 0.15 -3.53 6.25
C LYS A 30 -0.89 -3.14 5.20
N ASP A 31 -1.07 -1.84 5.02
CA ASP A 31 -1.76 -1.24 3.88
C ASP A 31 -0.72 -0.86 2.83
N SER A 32 -0.98 -1.26 1.59
CA SER A 32 -0.10 -1.05 0.44
C SER A 32 -0.63 0.10 -0.40
N LEU A 33 0.12 1.20 -0.43
CA LEU A 33 -0.22 2.41 -1.17
C LEU A 33 0.81 2.70 -2.25
N LEU A 34 0.36 3.27 -3.36
CA LEU A 34 1.27 3.83 -4.35
C LEU A 34 1.53 5.30 -4.03
N ILE A 35 2.79 5.63 -3.78
CA ILE A 35 3.23 7.00 -3.52
C ILE A 35 4.14 7.44 -4.68
N ARG A 36 3.95 8.69 -5.13
CA ARG A 36 4.81 9.31 -6.14
C ARG A 36 6.14 9.70 -5.52
N ASN A 37 7.25 9.34 -6.16
CA ASN A 37 8.56 9.86 -5.76
C ASN A 37 8.62 11.38 -5.98
N ARG A 38 8.83 12.14 -4.91
CA ARG A 38 8.92 13.61 -4.96
C ARG A 38 10.20 14.15 -5.62
N GLY A 39 11.13 13.28 -6.04
CA GLY A 39 12.37 13.67 -6.73
C GLY A 39 12.48 13.19 -8.18
N ASP A 40 11.50 12.43 -8.68
CA ASP A 40 11.58 11.86 -10.02
C ASP A 40 10.79 12.70 -11.03
N ARG A 41 11.49 13.29 -12.01
CA ARG A 41 10.89 14.08 -13.10
C ARG A 41 9.91 13.23 -13.93
N HIS A 42 10.09 11.91 -13.95
CA HIS A 42 9.22 10.97 -14.66
C HIS A 42 8.04 10.48 -13.83
N GLY A 43 7.94 10.89 -12.56
CA GLY A 43 6.77 10.61 -11.72
C GLY A 43 6.60 9.13 -11.37
N SER A 44 7.69 8.37 -11.21
CA SER A 44 7.61 6.96 -10.83
C SER A 44 6.80 6.76 -9.55
N LEU A 45 5.94 5.74 -9.60
CA LEU A 45 5.16 5.27 -8.45
C LEU A 45 5.97 4.20 -7.72
N ARG A 46 6.08 4.34 -6.40
CA ARG A 46 6.63 3.30 -5.52
C ARG A 46 5.55 2.74 -4.63
N LEU A 47 5.57 1.44 -4.46
CA LEU A 47 4.78 0.78 -3.43
C LEU A 47 5.35 1.16 -2.07
N HIS A 48 4.50 1.70 -1.21
CA HIS A 48 4.81 2.07 0.15
C HIS A 48 3.87 1.31 1.08
N GLN A 49 4.43 0.70 2.11
CA GLN A 49 3.67 -0.02 3.12
C GLN A 49 3.56 0.83 4.38
N LYS A 50 2.33 1.01 4.85
CA LYS A 50 2.04 1.64 6.15
C LYS A 50 1.25 0.65 7.02
N PRO A 51 1.20 0.81 8.35
CA PRO A 51 0.35 -0.03 9.19
C PRO A 51 -1.12 0.13 8.83
N LEU A 52 -1.85 -0.99 8.67
CA LEU A 52 -3.31 -0.98 8.47
C LEU A 52 -4.03 -0.48 9.72
N PHE A 53 -3.51 -0.82 10.91
CA PHE A 53 -3.98 -0.33 12.21
C PHE A 53 -2.87 0.50 12.86
N PRO A 54 -2.87 1.84 12.68
CA PRO A 54 -1.84 2.71 13.26
C PRO A 54 -1.74 2.53 14.77
N GLY A 55 -0.52 2.28 15.23
CA GLY A 55 -0.21 2.10 16.64
C GLY A 55 -0.50 0.71 17.20
N TYR A 56 -0.86 -0.30 16.39
CA TYR A 56 -1.16 -1.65 16.88
C TYR A 56 -0.34 -2.73 16.18
N VAL A 57 0.06 -3.74 16.96
CA VAL A 57 0.73 -4.97 16.51
C VAL A 57 0.08 -6.17 17.17
N PHE A 58 -0.06 -7.27 16.44
CA PHE A 58 -0.60 -8.52 16.97
C PHE A 58 0.54 -9.41 17.41
N VAL A 59 0.49 -9.92 18.63
CA VAL A 59 1.57 -10.69 19.24
C VAL A 59 1.04 -12.07 19.58
N LEU A 60 1.68 -13.13 19.07
CA LEU A 60 1.30 -14.49 19.45
C LEU A 60 1.68 -14.73 20.91
N GLY A 61 0.69 -15.05 21.74
CA GLY A 61 0.91 -15.24 23.17
C GLY A 61 -0.26 -15.96 23.84
N SER A 62 -0.09 -16.23 25.14
CA SER A 62 -1.16 -16.73 25.99
C SER A 62 -1.34 -15.82 27.19
N GLU A 63 -2.58 -15.69 27.68
CA GLU A 63 -2.85 -14.93 28.91
C GLU A 63 -2.15 -15.54 30.14
N ARG A 64 -1.87 -16.84 30.12
CA ARG A 64 -1.13 -17.56 31.17
C ARG A 64 0.39 -17.35 31.08
N GLY A 65 0.89 -16.94 29.91
CA GLY A 65 2.29 -16.59 29.67
C GLY A 65 2.61 -15.18 30.14
N LEU A 66 2.42 -14.92 31.44
CA LEU A 66 2.54 -13.61 32.11
C LEU A 66 3.85 -12.86 31.83
N GLN A 67 4.90 -13.54 31.35
CA GLN A 67 6.20 -12.93 31.08
C GLN A 67 6.26 -12.14 29.77
N ILE A 68 5.51 -12.52 28.73
CA ILE A 68 5.61 -11.87 27.42
C ILE A 68 5.12 -10.41 27.48
N PRO A 69 3.95 -10.11 28.10
CA PRO A 69 3.49 -8.73 28.19
C PRO A 69 4.46 -7.83 28.94
N ASP A 70 5.01 -8.30 30.05
CA ASP A 70 5.92 -7.54 30.91
C ASP A 70 7.27 -7.30 30.23
N VAL A 71 7.84 -8.31 29.57
CA VAL A 71 9.13 -8.18 28.86
C VAL A 71 9.00 -7.18 27.71
N LEU A 72 7.95 -7.28 26.90
CA LEU A 72 7.76 -6.39 25.75
C LEU A 72 7.46 -4.94 26.18
N GLN A 73 6.77 -4.75 27.30
CA GLN A 73 6.55 -3.42 27.89
C GLN A 73 7.83 -2.82 28.47
N ARG A 74 8.61 -3.59 29.23
CA ARG A 74 9.89 -3.12 29.81
C ARG A 74 10.91 -2.74 28.74
N LYS A 75 10.91 -3.43 27.59
CA LYS A 75 11.77 -3.11 26.44
C LYS A 75 11.31 -1.87 25.66
N GLY A 76 10.12 -1.34 25.94
CA GLY A 76 9.58 -0.14 25.31
C GLY A 76 9.06 -0.34 23.88
N TYR A 77 9.00 -1.59 23.38
CA TYR A 77 8.47 -1.91 22.05
C TYR A 77 6.94 -1.84 22.03
N VAL A 78 6.33 -2.18 23.16
CA VAL A 78 4.89 -2.12 23.39
C VAL A 78 4.64 -1.18 24.56
N VAL A 79 3.71 -0.25 24.41
CA VAL A 79 3.30 0.66 25.50
C VAL A 79 2.34 -0.05 26.44
N ARG A 80 1.39 -0.80 25.88
CA ARG A 80 0.41 -1.59 26.64
C ARG A 80 -0.27 -2.61 25.73
N PHE A 81 -0.77 -3.67 26.32
CA PHE A 81 -1.74 -4.55 25.66
C PHE A 81 -3.14 -3.95 25.77
N VAL A 82 -3.93 -4.12 24.73
CA VAL A 82 -5.33 -3.70 24.72
C VAL A 82 -6.10 -4.69 25.60
N THR A 83 -7.02 -4.17 26.42
CA THR A 83 -7.85 -4.98 27.30
C THR A 83 -9.32 -4.70 27.07
N LEU A 84 -10.16 -5.72 27.27
CA LEU A 84 -11.61 -5.66 27.22
C LEU A 84 -12.15 -6.36 28.47
N ALA A 85 -12.94 -5.66 29.28
CA ALA A 85 -13.50 -6.17 30.54
C ALA A 85 -12.43 -6.79 31.49
N GLY A 86 -11.26 -6.14 31.59
CA GLY A 86 -10.17 -6.59 32.46
C GLY A 86 -9.33 -7.77 31.93
N LYS A 87 -9.66 -8.29 30.74
CA LYS A 87 -8.89 -9.35 30.06
C LYS A 87 -8.15 -8.80 28.86
N TYR A 88 -7.10 -9.47 28.41
CA TYR A 88 -6.40 -9.04 27.21
C TYR A 88 -7.30 -9.22 25.99
N LEU A 89 -7.31 -8.22 25.10
CA LEU A 89 -7.99 -8.34 23.82
C LEU A 89 -7.24 -9.38 23.00
N SER A 90 -7.89 -10.52 22.80
CA SER A 90 -7.37 -11.63 22.03
C SER A 90 -8.08 -11.76 20.70
N LEU A 91 -7.32 -11.95 19.63
CA LEU A 91 -7.81 -12.34 18.32
C LEU A 91 -7.65 -13.85 18.13
N THR A 92 -8.70 -14.46 17.61
CA THR A 92 -8.71 -15.83 17.13
C THR A 92 -7.86 -15.95 15.85
N PRO A 93 -7.37 -17.16 15.52
CA PRO A 93 -6.66 -17.38 14.26
C PRO A 93 -7.48 -16.97 13.04
N ASN A 94 -8.81 -17.16 13.08
CA ASN A 94 -9.71 -16.82 11.98
C ASN A 94 -9.80 -15.30 11.75
N GLU A 95 -9.81 -14.50 12.82
CA GLU A 95 -9.81 -13.03 12.71
C GLU A 95 -8.49 -12.53 12.13
N VAL A 96 -7.37 -13.09 12.56
CA VAL A 96 -6.04 -12.75 12.02
C VAL A 96 -5.93 -13.16 10.55
N LEU A 97 -6.46 -14.33 10.17
CA LEU A 97 -6.53 -14.76 8.78
C LEU A 97 -7.41 -13.84 7.93
N ALA A 98 -8.54 -13.36 8.47
CA ALA A 98 -9.40 -12.40 7.77
C ALA A 98 -8.64 -11.09 7.49
N VAL A 99 -7.92 -10.57 8.48
CA VAL A 99 -7.07 -9.37 8.32
C VAL A 99 -5.96 -9.60 7.29
N SER A 100 -5.31 -10.76 7.31
CA SER A 100 -4.28 -11.12 6.33
C SER A 100 -4.83 -11.19 4.90
N ARG A 101 -6.06 -11.69 4.72
CA ARG A 101 -6.74 -11.67 3.41
C ARG A 101 -7.02 -10.23 2.94
N THR A 102 -7.41 -9.34 3.86
CA THR A 102 -7.58 -7.91 3.53
C THR A 102 -6.27 -7.26 3.12
N GLU A 103 -5.18 -7.51 3.84
CA GLU A 103 -3.83 -7.04 3.46
C GLU A 103 -3.43 -7.54 2.07
N ALA A 104 -3.64 -8.82 1.77
CA ALA A 104 -3.35 -9.39 0.45
C ALA A 104 -4.18 -8.72 -0.66
N ALA A 105 -5.47 -8.46 -0.42
CA ALA A 105 -6.33 -7.77 -1.38
C ALA A 105 -5.88 -6.32 -1.64
N LEU A 106 -5.48 -5.59 -0.59
CA LEU A 106 -4.94 -4.23 -0.71
C LEU A 106 -3.63 -4.21 -1.51
N TYR A 107 -2.74 -5.17 -1.26
CA TYR A 107 -1.50 -5.34 -2.02
C TYR A 107 -1.79 -5.62 -3.50
N GLN A 108 -2.71 -6.56 -3.79
CA GLN A 108 -3.09 -6.89 -5.17
C GLN A 108 -3.67 -5.66 -5.88
N ALA A 109 -4.60 -4.93 -5.26
CA ALA A 109 -5.17 -3.72 -5.83
C ALA A 109 -4.12 -2.63 -6.12
N ALA A 110 -3.13 -2.46 -5.24
CA ALA A 110 -2.02 -1.54 -5.46
C ALA A 110 -1.10 -2.02 -6.60
N ASN A 111 -0.84 -3.32 -6.70
CA ASN A 111 0.03 -3.90 -7.73
C ASN A 111 -0.66 -3.99 -9.11
N GLU A 112 -1.97 -4.16 -9.16
CA GLU A 112 -2.73 -4.06 -10.41
C GLU A 112 -2.73 -2.63 -10.93
N ARG A 113 -2.84 -1.64 -10.04
CA ARG A 113 -2.75 -0.22 -10.41
C ARG A 113 -1.38 0.20 -10.95
N THR A 114 -0.28 -0.45 -10.54
CA THR A 114 1.02 -0.24 -11.18
C THR A 114 1.09 -0.89 -12.56
N ARG A 115 0.49 -2.07 -12.74
CA ARG A 115 0.43 -2.80 -14.04
C ARG A 115 -0.51 -2.15 -15.05
N GLN A 116 -1.62 -1.55 -14.60
CA GLN A 116 -2.61 -0.87 -15.43
C GLN A 116 -2.21 0.56 -15.85
N THR A 117 -1.03 1.05 -15.45
CA THR A 117 -0.40 2.15 -16.18
C THR A 117 0.25 1.50 -17.41
N PRO A 118 -0.35 1.55 -18.61
CA PRO A 118 0.36 1.11 -19.80
C PRO A 118 1.66 1.91 -19.85
N LEU A 119 2.78 1.20 -20.02
CA LEU A 119 4.10 1.77 -20.27
C LEU A 119 4.10 2.40 -21.66
N LEU A 120 3.24 3.39 -21.87
CA LEU A 120 3.23 4.19 -23.08
C LEU A 120 4.55 4.94 -23.15
N LYS A 121 5.24 4.77 -24.27
CA LYS A 121 6.48 5.46 -24.58
C LYS A 121 6.19 6.54 -25.62
N SER A 122 7.05 7.56 -25.63
CA SER A 122 7.04 8.51 -26.74
C SER A 122 7.25 7.76 -28.05
N GLY A 123 6.38 8.01 -29.02
CA GLY A 123 6.32 7.33 -30.31
C GLY A 123 5.20 6.32 -30.43
N ASP A 124 4.61 5.85 -29.32
CA ASP A 124 3.55 4.86 -29.37
C ASP A 124 2.30 5.42 -30.07
N ALA A 125 1.71 4.61 -30.95
CA ALA A 125 0.45 4.90 -31.61
C ALA A 125 -0.69 4.26 -30.82
N VAL A 126 -1.60 5.10 -30.31
CA VAL A 126 -2.74 4.69 -29.47
C VAL A 126 -4.02 5.33 -29.96
N THR A 127 -5.15 4.80 -29.50
CA THR A 127 -6.48 5.36 -29.78
C THR A 127 -7.06 5.96 -28.52
N ILE A 128 -7.61 7.16 -28.62
CA ILE A 128 -8.37 7.75 -27.52
C ILE A 128 -9.71 7.01 -27.43
N ILE A 129 -10.02 6.43 -26.28
CA ILE A 129 -11.26 5.65 -26.05
C ILE A 129 -12.34 6.43 -25.29
N ARG A 130 -12.01 7.60 -24.73
CA ARG A 130 -12.94 8.44 -23.96
C ARG A 130 -12.69 9.93 -24.19
N GLY A 131 -13.75 10.75 -24.11
CA GLY A 131 -13.69 12.20 -24.23
C GLY A 131 -13.95 12.74 -25.65
N ILE A 132 -13.72 14.05 -25.84
CA ILE A 132 -14.10 14.76 -27.08
C ILE A 132 -13.32 14.30 -28.33
N LEU A 133 -12.17 13.68 -28.13
CA LEU A 133 -11.32 13.11 -29.19
C LEU A 133 -11.45 11.59 -29.30
N SER A 134 -12.47 10.98 -28.68
CA SER A 134 -12.70 9.53 -28.71
C SER A 134 -12.77 9.00 -30.15
N GLY A 135 -12.15 7.84 -30.39
CA GLY A 135 -12.02 7.19 -31.68
C GLY A 135 -10.86 7.69 -32.55
N ARG A 136 -10.14 8.75 -32.13
CA ARG A 136 -8.99 9.26 -32.90
C ARG A 136 -7.71 8.49 -32.59
N LYS A 137 -6.94 8.22 -33.64
CA LYS A 137 -5.57 7.73 -33.54
C LYS A 137 -4.64 8.89 -33.20
N VAL A 138 -3.79 8.67 -32.21
CA VAL A 138 -2.84 9.66 -31.71
C VAL A 138 -1.48 9.03 -31.52
N CYS A 139 -0.44 9.84 -31.64
CA CYS A 139 0.93 9.47 -31.30
C CYS A 139 1.29 10.11 -29.95
N VAL A 140 1.80 9.30 -29.03
CA VAL A 140 2.30 9.77 -27.74
C VAL A 140 3.59 10.55 -27.97
N ARG A 141 3.62 11.82 -27.56
CA ARG A 141 4.80 12.68 -27.64
C ARG A 141 5.59 12.69 -26.34
N ASP A 142 4.90 12.60 -25.22
CA ASP A 142 5.50 12.61 -23.88
C ASP A 142 4.52 11.95 -22.89
N VAL A 143 5.04 11.36 -21.82
CA VAL A 143 4.22 10.77 -20.75
C VAL A 143 4.65 11.34 -19.41
N ARG A 144 3.68 11.95 -18.71
CA ARG A 144 3.88 12.64 -17.44
C ARG A 144 2.94 12.07 -16.39
N GLY A 145 3.41 11.08 -15.65
CA GLY A 145 2.62 10.44 -14.60
C GLY A 145 1.39 9.71 -15.16
N ARG A 146 0.19 10.24 -14.91
CA ARG A 146 -1.09 9.65 -15.39
C ARG A 146 -1.66 10.31 -16.65
N GLN A 147 -0.90 11.22 -17.27
CA GLN A 147 -1.31 11.87 -18.50
C GLN A 147 -0.26 11.64 -19.58
N ALA A 148 -0.71 11.46 -20.82
CA ALA A 148 0.13 11.52 -22.01
C ALA A 148 -0.15 12.83 -22.76
N LEU A 149 0.92 13.47 -23.22
CA LEU A 149 0.83 14.47 -24.27
C LEU A 149 0.72 13.74 -25.60
N VAL A 150 -0.40 13.86 -26.28
CA VAL A 150 -0.68 13.13 -27.52
C VAL A 150 -0.92 14.10 -28.66
N GLN A 151 -0.56 13.67 -29.88
CA GLN A 151 -0.83 14.43 -31.11
C GLN A 151 -1.65 13.57 -32.08
N VAL A 152 -2.73 14.14 -32.60
CA VAL A 152 -3.63 13.46 -33.53
C VAL A 152 -2.91 13.19 -34.85
N THR A 153 -2.89 11.92 -35.28
CA THR A 153 -2.08 11.49 -36.43
C THR A 153 -2.69 11.87 -37.78
N ASP A 154 -4.02 12.00 -37.86
CA ASP A 154 -4.74 12.32 -39.10
C ASP A 154 -4.78 13.83 -39.42
N ARG A 155 -4.24 14.68 -38.54
CA ARG A 155 -4.15 16.14 -38.73
C ARG A 155 -2.77 16.66 -38.30
N PRO A 156 -1.73 16.48 -39.14
CA PRO A 156 -0.43 17.08 -38.90
C PRO A 156 -0.57 18.60 -38.76
N GLY A 157 -0.01 19.17 -37.68
CA GLY A 157 -0.14 20.59 -37.33
C GLY A 157 -1.14 20.89 -36.21
N THR A 158 -1.92 19.91 -35.74
CA THR A 158 -2.73 20.08 -34.53
C THR A 158 -1.86 20.22 -33.28
N ALA A 159 -2.26 21.14 -32.39
CA ALA A 159 -1.61 21.32 -31.11
C ALA A 159 -1.71 20.03 -30.28
N PRO A 160 -0.62 19.56 -29.64
CA PRO A 160 -0.66 18.41 -28.75
C PRO A 160 -1.59 18.65 -27.56
N VAL A 161 -2.28 17.60 -27.10
CA VAL A 161 -3.27 17.67 -26.01
C VAL A 161 -2.89 16.70 -24.91
N PHE A 162 -3.13 17.09 -23.65
CA PHE A 162 -2.98 16.18 -22.52
C PHE A 162 -4.22 15.30 -22.36
N VAL A 163 -4.01 13.98 -22.32
CA VAL A 163 -5.07 12.97 -22.15
C VAL A 163 -4.69 12.04 -21.01
N SER A 164 -5.66 11.60 -20.21
CA SER A 164 -5.40 10.60 -19.16
C SER A 164 -4.97 9.27 -19.78
N LEU A 165 -4.00 8.58 -19.20
CA LEU A 165 -3.58 7.24 -19.65
C LEU A 165 -4.74 6.22 -19.59
N SER A 166 -5.73 6.46 -18.71
CA SER A 166 -6.97 5.65 -18.63
C SER A 166 -7.89 5.80 -19.84
N ASP A 167 -7.68 6.83 -20.65
CA ASP A 167 -8.53 7.19 -21.78
C ASP A 167 -7.87 6.79 -23.11
N LEU A 168 -6.78 6.01 -23.06
CA LEU A 168 -6.00 5.54 -24.21
C LEU A 168 -6.05 4.01 -24.29
N SER A 169 -6.06 3.47 -25.52
CA SER A 169 -5.98 2.04 -25.85
C SER A 169 -4.97 1.75 -26.94
#